data_AF-A0A6V7J369-F1
#
_entry.id   AF-A0A6V7J369-F1
#
_cell.length_a   1.000
_cell.length_b   1.000
_cell.length_c   1.000
_cell.angle_alpha   90.00
_cell.angle_beta   90.00
_cell.angle_gamma   90.00
#
_symmetry.space_group_name_H-M   'P 1'
#
loop_
_entity.id
_entity.type
_entity.pdbx_description
1 polymer ?
#
loop_
_entity_poly.entity_id
_entity_poly.type
_entity_poly.pdbx_seq_one_letter_code
_entity_poly.pdbx_strand_id
1 'polypeptide(L)'
;VMYVVRIIDEVKMPIDPYKASISYASAQFIGAGLSTLTVDHFGRRPLLLLSSLTMAICHCILGIFFNFQSLGHDVVAYGWLPVMAVTIFGFSYTAGFGPVALLVSNEVFNPELAGICNSIFLIGYSVIASTLVKWFPLVTDAIGFDNCFFIFFFTCLSGFLIILITIPETKGRSIESIRDELEGVDKVKITSIDSVTHSSVTEL
;
A
#
# COMPACT_ATOMS: atom_id res chain seq x y z
N VAL A 1 1.76 9.37 -11.53
CA VAL A 1 2.36 9.87 -12.80
C VAL A 1 1.50 10.93 -13.48
N MET A 2 0.24 10.65 -13.85
CA MET A 2 -0.58 11.61 -14.65
C MET A 2 -0.78 13.01 -14.02
N TYR A 3 -0.82 13.11 -12.68
CA TYR A 3 -0.96 14.41 -11.98
C TYR A 3 0.31 14.97 -11.39
N VAL A 4 1.43 14.23 -11.47
CA VAL A 4 2.70 14.64 -10.86
C VAL A 4 3.16 15.96 -11.46
N VAL A 5 3.06 16.11 -12.79
CA VAL A 5 3.37 17.36 -13.50
C VAL A 5 2.52 18.53 -13.00
N ARG A 6 1.20 18.36 -12.85
CA ARG A 6 0.29 19.43 -12.40
C ARG A 6 0.54 19.83 -10.95
N ILE A 7 0.81 18.85 -10.08
CA ILE A 7 1.17 19.11 -8.67
C ILE A 7 2.48 19.88 -8.60
N ILE A 8 3.48 19.55 -9.44
CA ILE A 8 4.78 20.23 -9.46
C ILE A 8 4.67 21.65 -10.03
N ASP A 9 3.83 21.85 -11.04
CA ASP A 9 3.58 23.16 -11.65
C ASP A 9 2.93 24.14 -10.64
N GLU A 10 2.03 23.64 -9.79
CA GLU A 10 1.43 24.43 -8.70
C GLU A 10 2.39 24.83 -7.57
N VAL A 11 3.50 24.09 -7.40
CA VAL A 11 4.53 24.44 -6.40
C VAL A 11 5.41 25.61 -6.89
N LYS A 12 5.22 26.10 -8.14
CA LYS A 12 5.95 27.25 -8.74
C LYS A 12 7.47 27.15 -8.57
N MET A 13 8.00 25.94 -8.66
CA MET A 13 9.43 25.68 -8.52
C MET A 13 10.21 26.16 -9.75
N PRO A 14 11.47 26.62 -9.59
CA PRO A 14 12.40 26.83 -10.70
C PRO A 14 12.99 25.51 -11.23
N ILE A 15 12.27 24.39 -11.07
CA ILE A 15 12.65 23.07 -11.56
C ILE A 15 11.63 22.67 -12.61
N ASP A 16 12.13 22.35 -13.79
CA ASP A 16 11.32 21.86 -14.91
C ASP A 16 10.47 20.64 -14.48
N PRO A 17 9.13 20.69 -14.58
CA PRO A 17 8.22 19.60 -14.23
C PRO A 17 8.55 18.26 -14.88
N TYR A 18 9.21 18.29 -16.04
CA TYR A 18 9.69 17.08 -16.72
C TYR A 18 10.81 16.40 -15.94
N LYS A 19 11.75 17.14 -15.33
CA LYS A 19 12.87 16.58 -14.56
C LYS A 19 12.40 15.84 -13.31
N ALA A 20 11.43 16.43 -12.61
CA ALA A 20 10.85 15.81 -11.41
C ALA A 20 9.95 14.60 -11.74
N SER A 21 9.32 14.58 -12.93
CA SER A 21 8.60 13.40 -13.40
C SER A 21 9.55 12.25 -13.75
N ILE A 22 10.72 12.56 -14.33
CA ILE A 22 11.77 11.57 -14.61
C ILE A 22 12.32 11.01 -13.31
N SER A 23 12.64 11.83 -12.30
CA SER A 23 13.14 11.33 -11.01
C SER A 23 12.14 10.40 -10.32
N TYR A 24 10.85 10.74 -10.36
CA TYR A 24 9.77 9.89 -9.84
C TYR A 24 9.68 8.54 -10.59
N ALA A 25 9.81 8.55 -11.92
CA ALA A 25 9.80 7.32 -12.72
C ALA A 25 11.03 6.43 -12.44
N SER A 26 12.23 7.03 -12.38
CA SER A 26 13.46 6.32 -12.05
C SER A 26 13.41 5.68 -10.66
N ALA A 27 12.92 6.41 -9.65
CA ALA A 27 12.77 5.88 -8.29
C ALA A 27 11.81 4.68 -8.26
N GLN A 28 10.68 4.74 -8.97
CA GLN A 28 9.75 3.61 -9.05
C GLN A 28 10.38 2.38 -9.70
N PHE A 29 11.17 2.57 -10.76
CA PHE A 29 11.87 1.48 -11.45
C PHE A 29 12.89 0.79 -10.53
N ILE A 30 13.67 1.60 -9.79
CA ILE A 30 14.62 1.09 -8.79
C ILE A 30 13.87 0.35 -7.67
N GLY A 31 12.77 0.93 -7.18
CA GLY A 31 11.91 0.32 -6.16
C GLY A 31 11.34 -1.03 -6.58
N ALA A 32 10.94 -1.17 -7.84
CA ALA A 32 10.46 -2.44 -8.37
C ALA A 32 11.55 -3.53 -8.35
N GLY A 33 12.78 -3.20 -8.72
CA GLY A 33 13.92 -4.14 -8.64
C GLY A 33 14.27 -4.54 -7.20
N LEU A 34 14.27 -3.57 -6.28
CA LEU A 34 14.48 -3.82 -4.85
C LEU A 34 13.36 -4.65 -4.23
N SER A 35 12.11 -4.52 -4.70
CA SER A 35 10.98 -5.28 -4.19
C SER A 35 11.24 -6.78 -4.26
N THR A 36 11.63 -7.28 -5.43
CA THR A 36 11.90 -8.70 -5.65
C THR A 36 12.96 -9.24 -4.69
N LEU A 37 14.00 -8.46 -4.41
CA LEU A 37 15.07 -8.85 -3.49
C LEU A 37 14.64 -8.77 -2.00
N THR A 38 13.83 -7.78 -1.66
CA THR A 38 13.49 -7.46 -0.27
C THR A 38 12.38 -8.37 0.26
N VAL A 39 11.44 -8.77 -0.60
CA VAL A 39 10.31 -9.63 -0.26
C VAL A 39 10.77 -10.98 0.30
N ASP A 40 11.81 -11.56 -0.30
CA ASP A 40 12.33 -12.87 0.11
C ASP A 40 13.08 -12.80 1.45
N HIS A 41 13.66 -11.65 1.81
CA HIS A 41 14.53 -11.52 2.98
C HIS A 41 13.81 -11.03 4.24
N PHE A 42 12.95 -10.02 4.13
CA PHE A 42 12.33 -9.34 5.27
C PHE A 42 10.99 -9.94 5.69
N GLY A 43 10.31 -10.68 4.80
CA GLY A 43 8.95 -11.17 5.04
C GLY A 43 7.89 -10.16 4.62
N ARG A 44 6.66 -10.65 4.41
CA ARG A 44 5.62 -9.94 3.65
C ARG A 44 4.86 -8.91 4.49
N ARG A 45 4.52 -9.25 5.73
CA ARG A 45 3.80 -8.36 6.69
C ARG A 45 4.58 -7.10 7.09
N PRO A 46 5.85 -7.18 7.55
CA PRO A 46 6.60 -5.97 7.93
C PRO A 46 6.84 -5.05 6.74
N LEU A 47 6.99 -5.59 5.52
CA LEU A 47 7.12 -4.79 4.30
C LEU A 47 5.84 -4.00 4.00
N LEU A 48 4.67 -4.64 4.11
CA LEU A 48 3.39 -3.97 3.91
C LEU A 48 3.14 -2.86 4.94
N LEU A 49 3.43 -3.12 6.21
CA LEU A 49 3.26 -2.15 7.28
C LEU A 49 4.24 -0.98 7.16
N LEU A 50 5.52 -1.24 6.87
CA LEU A 50 6.51 -0.19 6.70
C LEU A 50 6.22 0.69 5.49
N SER A 51 5.83 0.09 4.36
CA SER A 51 5.45 0.84 3.15
C SER A 51 4.21 1.68 3.39
N SER A 52 3.16 1.12 4.00
CA SER A 52 1.92 1.88 4.28
C SER A 52 2.14 3.02 5.27
N LEU A 53 2.95 2.82 6.31
CA LEU A 53 3.33 3.88 7.24
C LEU A 53 4.14 4.99 6.54
N THR A 54 5.12 4.61 5.72
CA THR A 54 5.94 5.57 4.95
C THR A 54 5.06 6.40 4.02
N MET A 55 4.12 5.75 3.31
CA MET A 55 3.19 6.43 2.42
C MET A 55 2.26 7.39 3.17
N ALA A 56 1.78 7.02 4.36
CA ALA A 56 0.99 7.91 5.21
C ALA A 56 1.82 9.14 5.64
N ILE A 57 3.04 8.93 6.11
CA ILE A 57 3.94 10.04 6.51
C ILE A 57 4.17 11.00 5.33
N CYS A 58 4.41 10.48 4.12
CA CYS A 58 4.57 11.32 2.93
C CYS A 58 3.33 12.17 2.63
N HIS A 59 2.12 11.60 2.75
CA HIS A 59 0.87 12.35 2.57
C HIS A 59 0.65 13.42 3.65
N CYS A 60 1.01 13.13 4.90
CA CYS A 60 0.95 14.10 5.98
C CYS A 60 1.88 15.29 5.72
N ILE A 61 3.13 15.02 5.32
CA ILE A 61 4.11 16.07 4.96
C ILE A 61 3.60 16.93 3.80
N LEU A 62 3.05 16.31 2.76
CA LEU A 62 2.46 17.03 1.62
C LEU A 62 1.25 17.88 2.04
N GLY A 63 0.34 17.33 2.85
CA GLY A 63 -0.83 18.06 3.36
C GLY A 63 -0.44 19.29 4.17
N ILE A 64 0.54 19.16 5.07
CA ILE A 64 1.09 20.27 5.84
C ILE A 64 1.72 21.32 4.93
N PHE A 65 2.53 20.89 3.94
CA PHE A 65 3.18 21.80 2.99
C PHE A 65 2.16 22.65 2.21
N PHE A 66 1.15 22.00 1.62
CA PHE A 66 0.11 22.70 0.87
C PHE A 66 -0.79 23.57 1.76
N ASN A 67 -0.97 23.20 3.02
CA ASN A 67 -1.70 24.03 3.98
C ASN A 67 -0.95 25.33 4.30
N PHE A 68 0.37 25.27 4.53
CA PHE A 68 1.18 26.48 4.70
C PHE A 68 1.21 27.35 3.43
N GLN A 69 1.22 26.74 2.24
CA GLN A 69 1.11 27.46 0.97
C GLN A 69 -0.23 28.19 0.84
N SER A 70 -1.34 27.52 1.21
CA SER A 70 -2.70 28.07 1.20
C SER A 70 -2.87 29.26 2.15
N LEU A 71 -2.19 29.22 3.31
CA LEU A 71 -2.17 30.31 4.30
C LEU A 71 -1.33 31.53 3.87
N GLY A 72 -0.70 31.50 2.69
CA GLY A 72 0.05 32.63 2.14
C GLY A 72 1.48 32.76 2.67
N HIS A 73 2.02 31.73 3.32
CA HIS A 73 3.43 31.69 3.68
C HIS A 73 4.30 31.44 2.44
N ASP A 74 5.45 32.11 2.36
CA ASP A 74 6.42 31.89 1.28
C ASP A 74 7.14 30.55 1.46
N VAL A 75 6.60 29.50 0.86
CA VAL A 75 7.12 28.13 0.90
C VAL A 75 8.08 27.83 -0.25
N VAL A 76 8.45 28.82 -1.07
CA VAL A 76 9.31 28.64 -2.25
C VAL A 76 10.66 28.03 -1.88
N ALA A 77 11.22 28.41 -0.72
CA ALA A 77 12.47 27.85 -0.20
C ALA A 77 12.38 26.33 0.11
N TYR A 78 11.17 25.81 0.33
CA TYR A 78 10.92 24.41 0.69
C TYR A 78 10.31 23.59 -0.44
N GLY A 79 10.18 24.12 -1.67
CA GLY A 79 9.52 23.39 -2.76
C GLY A 79 10.23 22.12 -3.25
N TRP A 80 11.45 21.82 -2.77
CA TRP A 80 12.10 20.52 -2.95
C TRP A 80 11.43 19.41 -2.13
N LEU A 81 10.74 19.76 -1.04
CA LEU A 81 10.13 18.84 -0.09
C LEU A 81 8.98 18.03 -0.72
N PRO A 82 8.02 18.65 -1.45
CA PRO A 82 6.99 17.90 -2.17
C PRO A 82 7.55 16.91 -3.20
N VAL A 83 8.57 17.31 -3.95
CA VAL A 83 9.21 16.46 -4.97
C VAL A 83 9.85 15.23 -4.32
N MET A 84 10.56 15.44 -3.21
CA MET A 84 11.14 14.35 -2.43
C MET A 84 10.06 13.44 -1.85
N ALA A 85 9.00 14.01 -1.25
CA ALA A 85 7.91 13.25 -0.64
C ALA A 85 7.17 12.38 -1.66
N VAL A 86 6.85 12.92 -2.84
CA VAL A 86 6.21 12.17 -3.93
C VAL A 86 7.15 11.06 -4.45
N THR A 87 8.45 11.34 -4.55
CA THR A 87 9.45 10.34 -4.99
C THR A 87 9.58 9.18 -4.00
N ILE A 88 9.67 9.47 -2.70
CA ILE A 88 9.72 8.45 -1.64
C ILE A 88 8.41 7.67 -1.62
N PHE A 89 7.27 8.34 -1.73
CA PHE A 89 5.97 7.68 -1.82
C PHE A 89 5.91 6.67 -2.98
N GLY A 90 6.31 7.09 -4.18
CA GLY A 90 6.33 6.23 -5.36
C GLY A 90 7.26 5.03 -5.19
N PHE A 91 8.45 5.25 -4.64
CA PHE A 91 9.40 4.20 -4.32
C PHE A 91 8.84 3.19 -3.30
N SER A 92 8.28 3.66 -2.18
CA SER A 92 7.71 2.78 -1.14
C SER A 92 6.51 1.98 -1.63
N TYR A 93 5.70 2.56 -2.54
CA TYR A 93 4.59 1.89 -3.18
C TYR A 93 5.06 0.74 -4.08
N THR A 94 6.05 0.97 -4.96
CA THR A 94 6.55 -0.08 -5.86
C THR A 94 7.45 -1.09 -5.16
N ALA A 95 8.17 -0.70 -4.12
CA ALA A 95 9.06 -1.56 -3.36
C ALA A 95 8.31 -2.55 -2.44
N GLY A 96 7.14 -2.17 -1.92
CA GLY A 96 6.41 -3.00 -0.97
C GLY A 96 4.93 -3.14 -1.31
N PHE A 97 4.16 -2.07 -1.17
CA PHE A 97 2.70 -2.18 -1.17
C PHE A 97 2.12 -2.85 -2.42
N GLY A 98 2.56 -2.45 -3.62
CA GLY A 98 2.04 -2.98 -4.89
C GLY A 98 2.23 -4.50 -5.03
N PRO A 99 3.47 -5.01 -5.14
CA PRO A 99 3.71 -6.42 -5.36
C PRO A 99 3.37 -7.29 -4.15
N VAL A 100 3.63 -6.81 -2.93
CA VAL A 100 3.43 -7.62 -1.72
C VAL A 100 1.96 -7.78 -1.38
N ALA A 101 1.10 -6.79 -1.64
CA ALA A 101 -0.33 -6.92 -1.37
C ALA A 101 -0.97 -7.99 -2.26
N LEU A 102 -0.58 -8.04 -3.54
CA LEU A 102 -1.03 -9.09 -4.45
C LEU A 102 -0.50 -10.45 -4.03
N LEU A 103 0.77 -10.54 -3.63
CA LEU A 103 1.37 -11.78 -3.16
C LEU A 103 0.65 -12.33 -1.92
N VAL A 104 0.44 -11.51 -0.90
CA VAL A 104 -0.27 -11.89 0.32
C VAL A 104 -1.71 -12.32 0.02
N SER A 105 -2.40 -11.63 -0.89
CA SER A 105 -3.75 -12.03 -1.31
C SER A 105 -3.76 -13.44 -1.92
N ASN A 106 -2.75 -13.80 -2.72
CA ASN A 106 -2.64 -15.15 -3.29
C ASN A 106 -2.26 -16.23 -2.26
N GLU A 107 -1.68 -15.85 -1.13
CA GLU A 107 -1.33 -16.78 -0.04
C GLU A 107 -2.49 -17.02 0.92
N VAL A 108 -3.28 -15.97 1.18
CA VAL A 108 -4.44 -16.03 2.07
C VAL A 108 -5.59 -16.78 1.39
N PHE A 109 -5.86 -16.51 0.12
CA PHE A 109 -6.95 -17.15 -0.61
C PHE A 109 -6.54 -18.47 -1.26
N ASN A 110 -7.52 -19.32 -1.58
CA ASN A 110 -7.28 -20.44 -2.50
C ASN A 110 -6.88 -19.91 -3.88
N PRO A 111 -5.94 -20.54 -4.61
CA PRO A 111 -5.45 -20.03 -5.89
C PRO A 111 -6.56 -19.72 -6.90
N GLU A 112 -7.62 -20.53 -6.90
CA GLU A 112 -8.79 -20.37 -7.77
C GLU A 112 -9.64 -19.13 -7.41
N LEU A 113 -9.77 -18.82 -6.11
CA LEU A 113 -10.49 -17.63 -5.63
C LEU A 113 -9.64 -16.37 -5.69
N ALA A 114 -8.33 -16.49 -5.43
CA ALA A 114 -7.39 -15.37 -5.41
C ALA A 114 -7.38 -14.63 -6.76
N GLY A 115 -7.42 -15.38 -7.87
CA GLY A 115 -7.50 -14.80 -9.22
C GLY A 115 -8.76 -13.96 -9.44
N ILE A 116 -9.92 -14.45 -8.98
CA ILE A 116 -11.21 -13.75 -9.10
C ILE A 116 -11.22 -12.49 -8.22
N CYS A 117 -10.81 -12.61 -6.95
CA CYS A 117 -10.73 -11.49 -6.01
C CYS A 117 -9.78 -10.39 -6.51
N ASN A 118 -8.59 -10.76 -6.98
CA ASN A 118 -7.62 -9.82 -7.55
C ASN A 118 -8.16 -9.13 -8.82
N SER A 119 -8.90 -9.85 -9.66
CA SER A 119 -9.50 -9.29 -10.87
C SER A 119 -10.58 -8.25 -10.53
N ILE A 120 -11.49 -8.57 -9.61
CA ILE A 120 -12.53 -7.65 -9.13
C ILE A 120 -11.87 -6.42 -8.49
N PHE A 121 -10.85 -6.61 -7.66
CA PHE A 121 -10.09 -5.53 -7.05
C PHE A 121 -9.44 -4.63 -8.12
N LEU A 122 -8.77 -5.21 -9.12
CA LEU A 122 -8.09 -4.44 -10.16
C LEU A 122 -9.06 -3.65 -11.03
N ILE A 123 -10.23 -4.22 -11.35
CA ILE A 123 -11.30 -3.52 -12.07
C ILE A 123 -11.82 -2.35 -11.23
N GLY A 124 -12.16 -2.59 -9.96
CA GLY A 124 -12.62 -1.54 -9.05
C GLY A 124 -11.59 -0.42 -8.90
N TYR A 125 -10.32 -0.78 -8.68
CA TYR A 125 -9.20 0.15 -8.62
C TYR A 125 -9.08 0.98 -9.90
N SER A 126 -9.18 0.34 -11.08
CA SER A 126 -9.09 1.02 -12.37
C SER A 126 -10.23 2.01 -12.60
N VAL A 127 -11.45 1.67 -12.19
CA VAL A 127 -12.63 2.55 -12.27
C VAL A 127 -12.47 3.75 -11.34
N ILE A 128 -12.07 3.51 -10.09
CA ILE A 128 -11.83 4.58 -9.11
C ILE A 128 -10.70 5.48 -9.60
N ALA A 129 -9.58 4.92 -10.06
CA ALA A 129 -8.46 5.69 -10.59
C ALA A 129 -8.86 6.54 -11.80
N SER A 130 -9.62 5.99 -12.74
CA SER A 130 -10.11 6.72 -13.91
C SER A 130 -11.08 7.85 -13.54
N THR A 131 -11.91 7.61 -12.52
CA THR A 131 -12.83 8.62 -11.98
C THR A 131 -12.04 9.72 -11.29
N LEU A 132 -11.14 9.36 -10.36
CA LEU A 132 -10.26 10.32 -9.70
C LEU A 132 -9.51 11.18 -10.71
N VAL A 133 -8.96 10.59 -11.77
CA VAL A 133 -8.29 11.37 -12.83
C VAL A 133 -9.24 12.43 -13.41
N LYS A 134 -10.46 12.08 -13.80
CA LYS A 134 -11.39 13.07 -14.38
C LYS A 134 -11.82 14.15 -13.38
N TRP A 135 -12.06 13.77 -12.13
CA TRP A 135 -12.64 14.65 -11.12
C TRP A 135 -11.59 15.44 -10.32
N PHE A 136 -10.32 15.00 -10.34
CA PHE A 136 -9.24 15.61 -9.56
C PHE A 136 -9.14 17.13 -9.71
N PRO A 137 -9.19 17.72 -10.93
CA PRO A 137 -9.11 19.18 -11.08
C PRO A 137 -10.28 19.90 -10.41
N LEU A 138 -11.50 19.36 -10.56
CA LEU A 138 -12.70 19.95 -9.96
C LEU A 138 -12.66 19.88 -8.43
N VAL A 139 -12.14 18.77 -7.90
CA VAL A 139 -12.00 18.57 -6.46
C VAL A 139 -10.92 19.50 -5.89
N THR A 140 -9.76 19.60 -6.54
CA THR A 140 -8.69 20.50 -6.10
C THR A 140 -9.13 21.97 -6.14
N ASP A 141 -9.95 22.37 -7.10
CA ASP A 141 -10.50 23.72 -7.20
C ASP A 141 -11.55 24.01 -6.11
N ALA A 142 -12.31 22.99 -5.69
CA ALA A 142 -13.39 23.13 -4.71
C ALA A 142 -12.92 23.06 -3.25
N ILE A 143 -12.03 22.11 -2.92
CA ILE A 143 -11.60 21.83 -1.55
C ILE A 143 -10.13 22.15 -1.28
N GLY A 144 -9.35 22.51 -2.30
CA GLY A 144 -7.92 22.79 -2.16
C GLY A 144 -7.05 21.53 -2.15
N PHE A 145 -5.78 21.70 -2.48
CA PHE A 145 -4.80 20.61 -2.49
C PHE A 145 -4.50 20.08 -1.08
N ASP A 146 -4.48 20.95 -0.08
CA ASP A 146 -4.22 20.62 1.31
C ASP A 146 -5.20 19.58 1.86
N ASN A 147 -6.50 19.83 1.71
CA ASN A 147 -7.54 18.91 2.18
C ASN A 147 -7.51 17.57 1.43
N CYS A 148 -7.20 17.57 0.12
CA CYS A 148 -7.03 16.33 -0.63
C CYS A 148 -5.95 15.42 -0.04
N PHE A 149 -4.78 15.97 0.30
CA PHE A 149 -3.68 15.20 0.87
C PHE A 149 -3.97 14.69 2.28
N PHE A 150 -4.70 15.45 3.10
CA PHE A 150 -5.16 14.98 4.41
C PHE A 150 -6.15 13.81 4.30
N ILE A 151 -7.08 13.85 3.34
CA ILE A 151 -8.02 12.74 3.10
C ILE A 151 -7.25 11.47 2.71
N PHE A 152 -6.23 11.59 1.86
CA PHE A 152 -5.37 10.46 1.50
C PHE A 152 -4.55 9.96 2.69
N PHE A 153 -4.05 10.85 3.55
CA PHE A 153 -3.38 10.46 4.80
C PHE A 153 -4.28 9.60 5.69
N PHE A 154 -5.52 10.03 5.97
CA PHE A 154 -6.45 9.25 6.78
C PHE A 154 -6.83 7.91 6.13
N THR A 155 -6.94 7.88 4.80
CA THR A 155 -7.20 6.64 4.04
C THR A 155 -6.03 5.67 4.12
N CYS A 156 -4.78 6.15 4.02
CA CYS A 156 -3.60 5.32 4.20
C CYS A 156 -3.47 4.82 5.65
N LEU A 157 -3.81 5.65 6.63
CA LEU A 157 -3.77 5.29 8.04
C LEU A 157 -4.82 4.23 8.40
N SER A 158 -6.04 4.36 7.89
CA SER A 158 -7.07 3.32 8.06
C SER A 158 -6.66 2.01 7.38
N GLY A 159 -6.09 2.08 6.18
CA GLY A 159 -5.51 0.92 5.50
C GLY A 159 -4.39 0.25 6.32
N PHE A 160 -3.48 1.02 6.91
CA PHE A 160 -2.44 0.52 7.81
C PHE A 160 -3.04 -0.24 9.01
N LEU A 161 -4.06 0.33 9.67
CA LEU A 161 -4.72 -0.30 10.81
C LEU A 161 -5.44 -1.60 10.40
N ILE A 162 -6.14 -1.61 9.26
CA ILE A 162 -6.80 -2.80 8.73
C ILE A 162 -5.78 -3.90 8.46
N ILE A 163 -4.64 -3.57 7.83
CA ILE A 163 -3.56 -4.54 7.57
C ILE A 163 -3.00 -5.08 8.88
N LEU A 164 -2.78 -4.21 9.87
CA LEU A 164 -2.21 -4.58 11.15
C LEU A 164 -3.06 -5.63 11.89
N ILE A 165 -4.39 -5.49 11.81
CA ILE A 165 -5.36 -6.37 12.48
C ILE A 165 -5.68 -7.62 11.65
N THR A 166 -5.79 -7.48 10.33
CA THR A 166 -6.35 -8.53 9.45
C THR A 166 -5.29 -9.48 8.90
N ILE A 167 -4.04 -9.02 8.72
CA ILE A 167 -2.99 -9.82 8.08
C ILE A 167 -2.11 -10.48 9.16
N PRO A 168 -2.19 -11.81 9.36
CA PRO A 168 -1.28 -12.55 10.21
C PRO A 168 0.13 -12.64 9.59
N GLU A 169 1.13 -12.96 10.40
CA GLU A 169 2.53 -13.07 9.97
C GLU A 169 2.71 -14.30 9.06
N THR A 170 2.92 -14.10 7.75
CA THR A 170 3.04 -15.20 6.76
C THR A 170 4.46 -15.78 6.62
N LYS A 171 5.46 -15.24 7.34
CA LYS A 171 6.87 -15.67 7.20
C LYS A 171 7.10 -17.01 7.89
N GLY A 172 7.48 -18.03 7.11
CA GLY A 172 7.94 -19.33 7.61
C GLY A 172 6.83 -20.26 8.12
N ARG A 173 5.57 -19.98 7.78
CA ARG A 173 4.42 -20.83 8.12
C ARG A 173 3.88 -21.56 6.89
N SER A 174 3.33 -22.76 7.08
CA SER A 174 2.67 -23.48 5.99
C SER A 174 1.36 -22.79 5.61
N ILE A 175 0.98 -22.89 4.33
CA ILE A 175 -0.24 -22.27 3.80
C ILE A 175 -1.47 -22.77 4.56
N GLU A 176 -1.48 -24.06 4.95
CA GLU A 176 -2.55 -24.66 5.75
C GLU A 176 -2.68 -23.97 7.12
N SER A 177 -1.56 -23.72 7.81
CA SER A 177 -1.60 -23.07 9.14
C SER A 177 -2.08 -21.61 9.10
N ILE A 178 -1.87 -20.91 7.98
CA ILE A 178 -2.37 -19.54 7.77
C ILE A 178 -3.89 -19.58 7.53
N ARG A 179 -4.37 -20.55 6.74
CA ARG A 179 -5.80 -20.73 6.49
C ARG A 179 -6.57 -21.14 7.74
N ASP A 180 -6.02 -22.06 8.54
CA ASP A 180 -6.64 -22.49 9.81
C ASP A 180 -6.79 -21.31 10.81
N GLU A 181 -5.81 -20.41 10.86
CA GLU A 181 -5.84 -19.21 11.71
C GLU A 181 -6.85 -18.15 11.19
N LEU A 182 -6.99 -18.00 9.87
CA LEU A 182 -7.99 -17.11 9.26
C LEU A 182 -9.42 -17.66 9.32
N GLU A 183 -9.60 -18.98 9.26
CA GLU A 183 -10.91 -19.65 9.36
C GLU A 183 -11.40 -19.80 10.81
N GLY A 184 -10.56 -19.47 11.80
CA GLY A 184 -10.92 -19.55 13.22
C GLY A 184 -11.07 -20.99 13.72
N VAL A 185 -10.40 -21.96 13.08
CA VAL A 185 -10.45 -23.35 13.53
C VAL A 185 -9.54 -23.48 14.75
N ASP A 186 -10.14 -23.31 15.93
CA ASP A 186 -9.54 -23.70 17.20
C ASP A 186 -9.00 -25.13 17.06
N LYS A 187 -7.71 -25.31 17.35
CA LYS A 187 -6.95 -26.57 17.33
C LYS A 187 -7.46 -27.67 18.29
N VAL A 188 -8.73 -27.63 18.71
CA VAL A 188 -9.30 -28.54 19.71
C VAL A 188 -9.82 -29.84 19.10
N LYS A 189 -10.03 -29.95 17.77
CA LYS A 189 -10.72 -31.12 17.18
C LYS A 189 -9.89 -32.16 16.44
N ILE A 190 -8.62 -31.91 16.07
CA ILE A 190 -7.84 -32.90 15.31
C ILE A 190 -7.13 -33.90 16.24
N THR A 191 -6.69 -33.48 17.43
CA THR A 191 -6.05 -34.39 18.41
C THR A 191 -7.00 -35.46 18.97
N SER A 192 -8.32 -35.23 18.94
CA SER A 192 -9.31 -36.21 19.41
C SER A 192 -9.65 -37.30 18.39
N ILE A 193 -9.32 -37.13 17.10
CA ILE A 193 -9.62 -38.16 16.08
C ILE A 193 -8.46 -39.16 16.00
N ASP A 194 -7.21 -38.68 16.01
CA ASP A 194 -6.03 -39.54 15.94
C ASP A 194 -5.81 -40.40 17.20
N SER A 195 -6.30 -39.95 18.36
CA SER A 195 -6.27 -40.73 19.60
C SER A 195 -7.33 -41.84 19.65
N VAL A 196 -8.45 -41.68 18.94
CA VAL A 196 -9.53 -42.69 18.90
C VAL A 196 -9.21 -43.80 17.90
N THR A 197 -8.62 -43.48 16.74
CA THR A 197 -8.18 -44.49 15.76
C THR A 197 -6.99 -45.31 16.23
N HIS A 198 -6.08 -44.76 17.04
CA HIS A 198 -4.98 -45.56 17.61
C HIS A 198 -5.41 -46.46 18.76
N SER A 199 -6.45 -46.12 19.53
CA SER A 199 -6.95 -46.97 20.62
C SER A 199 -7.74 -48.20 20.15
N SER A 200 -8.38 -48.11 18.97
CA SER A 200 -9.25 -49.17 18.44
C SER A 200 -8.53 -50.23 17.60
N VAL A 201 -7.26 -49.99 17.22
CA VAL A 201 -6.42 -50.96 16.49
C VAL A 201 -5.58 -51.82 17.45
N THR A 202 -5.45 -51.42 18.72
CA THR A 202 -4.73 -52.19 19.75
C THR A 202 -5.56 -53.23 20.50
N GLU A 203 -6.88 -53.30 20.26
CA GLU A 203 -7.78 -54.28 20.91
C GLU A 203 -8.28 -55.42 19.98
N LEU A 204 -7.66 -55.61 18.81
CA LEU A 204 -7.90 -56.74 17.91
C LEU A 204 -6.61 -57.51 17.62
#